data_AF-A0A4W5P5C3-F1
#
_entry.id   AF-A0A4W5P5C3-F1
#
_cell.length_a   1.000
_cell.length_b   1.000
_cell.length_c   1.000
_cell.angle_alpha   90.00
_cell.angle_beta   90.00
_cell.angle_gamma   90.00
#
_symmetry.space_group_name_H-M   'P 1'
#
loop_
_entity.id
_entity.type
_entity.pdbx_description
1 polymer ?
#
loop_
_entity_poly.entity_id
_entity_poly.type
_entity_poly.pdbx_seq_one_letter_code
_entity_poly.pdbx_strand_id
1 'polypeptide(L)'
;MDLRYLLVMKGAPERILERCSTILIKGQEMPLEEQWREAFQTAYMDLGSLGERVLGFCHIYLNENEFPRGYKFDSDELNFTTSGLCFAGLISMIDPPRATVPDAVIECRTAGIRGCPCLCDQWWSAEGHEQ
;
A
#
# COMPACT_ATOMS: atom_id res chain seq x y z
N MET A 1 -9.47 -31.99 -1.30
CA MET A 1 -8.44 -31.09 -0.76
C MET A 1 -7.67 -30.56 -1.95
N ASP A 2 -7.83 -29.29 -2.29
CA ASP A 2 -7.04 -28.64 -3.34
C ASP A 2 -5.58 -28.59 -2.87
N LEU A 3 -4.69 -29.32 -3.54
CA LEU A 3 -3.26 -29.40 -3.20
C LEU A 3 -2.40 -28.66 -4.21
N ARG A 4 -2.86 -27.48 -4.61
CA ARG A 4 -2.13 -26.55 -5.47
C ARG A 4 -1.09 -25.78 -4.65
N TYR A 5 0.06 -25.53 -5.25
CA TYR A 5 1.06 -24.65 -4.66
C TYR A 5 0.60 -23.20 -4.79
N LEU A 6 0.72 -22.43 -3.70
CA LEU A 6 0.42 -21.01 -3.67
C LEU A 6 1.73 -20.23 -3.69
N LEU A 7 1.96 -19.47 -4.75
CA LEU A 7 3.06 -18.52 -4.83
C LEU A 7 2.55 -17.16 -4.39
N VAL A 8 3.26 -16.52 -3.45
CA VAL A 8 2.94 -15.18 -2.94
C VAL A 8 4.15 -14.29 -3.12
N MET A 9 3.94 -13.08 -3.63
CA MET A 9 4.99 -12.08 -3.80
C MET A 9 4.55 -10.77 -3.16
N LYS A 10 5.49 -10.15 -2.43
CA LYS A 10 5.33 -8.81 -1.85
C LYS A 10 6.38 -7.88 -2.43
N GLY A 11 6.03 -6.63 -2.67
CA GLY A 11 6.96 -5.68 -3.24
C GLY A 11 6.43 -4.26 -3.31
N ALA A 12 7.17 -3.42 -4.05
CA ALA A 12 6.69 -2.09 -4.40
C ALA A 12 5.43 -2.20 -5.26
N PRO A 13 4.39 -1.41 -4.96
CA PRO A 13 3.09 -1.51 -5.63
C PRO A 13 3.18 -1.40 -7.15
N GLU A 14 3.99 -0.47 -7.68
CA GLU A 14 4.21 -0.30 -9.12
C GLU A 14 4.77 -1.55 -9.78
N ARG A 15 5.84 -2.13 -9.21
CA ARG A 15 6.48 -3.34 -9.73
C ARG A 15 5.58 -4.57 -9.69
N ILE A 16 4.71 -4.65 -8.69
CA ILE A 16 3.76 -5.75 -8.58
C ILE A 16 2.68 -5.60 -9.65
N LEU A 17 2.16 -4.39 -9.86
CA LEU A 17 1.12 -4.11 -10.86
C LEU A 17 1.59 -4.41 -12.29
N GLU A 18 2.87 -4.12 -12.62
CA GLU A 18 3.45 -4.45 -13.94
C GLU A 18 3.49 -5.97 -14.22
N ARG A 19 3.59 -6.79 -13.18
CA ARG A 19 3.69 -8.26 -13.29
C ARG A 19 2.34 -8.97 -13.17
N CYS A 20 1.29 -8.24 -12.79
CA CYS A 20 -0.04 -8.80 -12.63
C CYS A 20 -0.86 -8.66 -13.93
N SER A 21 -1.63 -9.70 -14.24
CA SER A 21 -2.57 -9.70 -15.36
C SER A 21 -4.02 -9.79 -14.90
N THR A 22 -4.24 -10.30 -13.69
CA THR A 22 -5.57 -10.42 -13.07
C THR A 22 -5.58 -9.72 -11.72
N ILE A 23 -6.78 -9.42 -11.23
CA ILE A 23 -7.06 -8.85 -9.91
C ILE A 23 -8.14 -9.67 -9.21
N LEU A 24 -7.97 -9.88 -7.91
CA LEU A 24 -8.94 -10.57 -7.06
C LEU A 24 -9.90 -9.54 -6.44
N ILE A 25 -11.14 -9.52 -6.91
CA ILE A 25 -12.18 -8.64 -6.37
C ILE A 25 -13.31 -9.50 -5.79
N LYS A 26 -13.58 -9.34 -4.49
CA LYS A 26 -14.64 -10.06 -3.77
C LYS A 26 -14.59 -11.60 -3.98
N GLY A 27 -13.39 -12.16 -4.12
CA GLY A 27 -13.19 -13.59 -4.35
C GLY A 27 -13.35 -14.04 -5.81
N GLN A 28 -13.50 -13.11 -6.76
CA GLN A 28 -13.50 -13.39 -8.19
C GLN A 28 -12.24 -12.84 -8.85
N GLU A 29 -11.61 -13.67 -9.68
CA GLU A 29 -10.46 -13.28 -10.48
C GLU A 29 -10.97 -12.59 -11.76
N MET A 30 -10.63 -11.32 -11.92
CA MET A 30 -10.99 -10.52 -13.08
C MET A 30 -9.73 -10.04 -13.80
N PRO A 31 -9.79 -9.78 -15.12
CA PRO A 31 -8.68 -9.18 -15.82
C PRO A 31 -8.36 -7.78 -15.28
N LEU A 32 -7.08 -7.45 -15.21
CA LEU A 32 -6.62 -6.14 -14.77
C LEU A 32 -6.79 -5.11 -15.90
N GLU A 33 -8.00 -4.55 -15.98
CA GLU A 33 -8.36 -3.47 -16.91
C GLU A 33 -7.80 -2.09 -16.49
N GLU A 34 -7.77 -1.14 -17.43
CA GLU A 34 -7.30 0.24 -17.23
C GLU A 34 -7.98 0.92 -16.03
N GLN A 35 -9.30 0.74 -15.90
CA GLN A 35 -10.10 1.27 -14.79
C GLN A 35 -9.57 0.85 -13.41
N TRP A 36 -9.09 -0.39 -13.29
CA TRP A 36 -8.54 -0.91 -12.03
C TRP A 36 -7.13 -0.37 -11.78
N ARG A 37 -6.37 -0.08 -12.83
CA ARG A 37 -5.05 0.55 -12.74
C ARG A 37 -5.18 2.00 -12.28
N GLU A 38 -6.14 2.76 -12.82
CA GLU A 38 -6.42 4.13 -12.40
C GLU A 38 -6.87 4.19 -10.94
N ALA A 39 -7.84 3.36 -10.54
CA ALA A 39 -8.30 3.28 -9.16
C ALA A 39 -7.17 2.93 -8.18
N PHE A 40 -6.27 2.04 -8.60
CA PHE A 40 -5.07 1.69 -7.84
C PHE A 40 -4.10 2.88 -7.70
N GLN A 41 -3.85 3.62 -8.77
CA GLN A 41 -2.97 4.80 -8.74
C GLN A 41 -3.52 5.89 -7.82
N THR A 42 -4.82 6.15 -7.87
CA THR A 42 -5.47 7.10 -6.95
C THR A 42 -5.28 6.67 -5.50
N ALA A 43 -5.60 5.41 -5.16
CA ALA A 43 -5.41 4.89 -3.81
C ALA A 43 -3.94 4.94 -3.37
N TYR A 44 -3.00 4.65 -4.26
CA TYR A 44 -1.57 4.75 -3.97
C TYR A 44 -1.13 6.20 -3.67
N MET A 45 -1.63 7.19 -4.42
CA MET A 45 -1.35 8.60 -4.15
C MET A 45 -1.95 9.08 -2.83
N ASP A 46 -3.17 8.65 -2.50
CA ASP A 46 -3.82 8.99 -1.23
C ASP A 46 -3.04 8.43 -0.03
N LEU A 47 -2.65 7.16 -0.10
CA LEU A 47 -1.85 6.50 0.94
C LEU A 47 -0.43 7.09 1.04
N GLY A 48 0.16 7.48 -0.09
CA GLY A 48 1.45 8.17 -0.13
C GLY A 48 1.37 9.57 0.51
N SER A 49 0.25 10.28 0.35
CA SER A 49 0.03 11.60 0.95
C SER A 49 -0.07 11.54 2.48
N LEU A 50 -0.48 10.39 3.03
CA LEU A 50 -0.53 10.12 4.47
C LEU A 50 0.86 9.76 5.05
N GLY A 51 1.90 9.66 4.23
CA GLY A 51 3.24 9.26 4.67
C GLY A 51 3.34 7.78 5.06
N GLU A 52 2.38 6.96 4.63
CA GLU A 52 2.33 5.54 4.96
C GLU A 52 3.24 4.73 4.04
N ARG A 53 3.82 3.65 4.57
CA ARG A 53 4.60 2.73 3.75
C ARG A 53 3.67 1.75 3.07
N VAL A 54 3.50 1.88 1.75
CA VAL A 54 2.64 1.00 0.95
C VAL A 54 3.41 -0.19 0.39
N LEU A 55 2.85 -1.39 0.51
CA LEU A 55 3.33 -2.63 -0.10
C LEU A 55 2.22 -3.26 -0.95
N GLY A 56 2.58 -3.71 -2.14
CA GLY A 56 1.70 -4.49 -3.02
C GLY A 56 1.85 -5.99 -2.76
N PHE A 57 0.73 -6.70 -2.79
CA PHE A 57 0.66 -8.14 -2.66
C PHE A 57 0.02 -8.75 -3.89
N CYS A 58 0.66 -9.77 -4.43
CA CYS A 58 0.08 -10.63 -5.45
C CYS A 58 0.28 -12.10 -5.09
N HIS A 59 -0.60 -12.92 -5.60
CA HIS A 59 -0.56 -14.36 -5.44
C HIS A 59 -0.94 -15.05 -6.74
N ILE A 60 -0.55 -16.30 -6.89
CA ILE A 60 -1.03 -17.15 -7.97
C ILE A 60 -1.09 -18.59 -7.49
N TYR A 61 -2.16 -19.27 -7.90
CA TYR A 61 -2.29 -20.71 -7.71
C TYR A 61 -1.61 -21.40 -8.88
N LEU A 62 -0.53 -22.14 -8.58
CA LEU A 62 0.15 -22.95 -9.56
C LEU A 62 -0.66 -24.21 -9.84
N ASN A 63 -0.79 -24.55 -11.13
CA ASN A 63 -1.50 -25.74 -11.54
C ASN A 63 -0.74 -27.00 -11.12
N GLU A 64 -1.48 -27.98 -10.60
CA GLU A 64 -0.93 -29.28 -10.19
C GLU A 64 -0.33 -30.08 -11.36
N ASN A 65 -0.81 -29.83 -12.58
CA ASN A 65 -0.30 -30.48 -13.80
C ASN A 65 1.12 -30.03 -14.16
N GLU A 66 1.44 -28.76 -13.92
CA GLU A 66 2.77 -28.19 -14.22
C GLU A 66 3.73 -28.38 -13.04
N PHE A 67 3.21 -28.33 -11.81
CA PHE A 67 3.98 -28.43 -10.58
C PHE A 67 3.47 -29.58 -9.70
N PRO A 68 3.88 -30.84 -9.98
CA PRO A 68 3.46 -31.99 -9.20
C PRO A 68 4.05 -31.96 -7.78
N ARG A 69 3.48 -32.75 -6.87
CA ARG A 69 3.96 -32.84 -5.48
C ARG A 69 5.40 -33.35 -5.44
N GLY A 70 6.28 -32.55 -4.83
CA GLY A 70 7.71 -32.85 -4.74
C GLY A 70 8.55 -32.16 -5.81
N TYR A 71 7.95 -31.26 -6.59
CA TYR A 71 8.69 -30.36 -7.46
C TYR A 71 9.73 -29.55 -6.66
N LYS A 72 10.97 -29.57 -7.12
CA LYS A 72 12.04 -28.75 -6.52
C LYS A 72 11.96 -27.36 -7.12
N PHE A 73 11.47 -26.41 -6.31
CA PHE A 73 11.59 -25.01 -6.63
C PHE A 73 13.04 -24.59 -6.41
N ASP A 74 13.70 -24.22 -7.49
CA ASP A 74 15.03 -23.64 -7.44
C ASP A 74 14.92 -22.11 -7.47
N SER A 75 15.75 -21.44 -6.66
CA SER A 75 15.79 -19.98 -6.60
C SER A 75 16.82 -19.37 -7.55
N ASP A 76 17.77 -20.18 -8.05
CA ASP A 76 18.86 -19.76 -8.93
C ASP A 76 18.44 -19.88 -10.40
N GLU A 77 17.86 -21.02 -10.78
CA GLU A 77 17.13 -21.18 -12.04
C GLU A 77 15.63 -21.00 -11.76
N LEU A 78 15.07 -19.83 -12.06
CA LEU A 78 13.64 -19.51 -11.93
C LEU A 78 12.78 -20.51 -12.74
N ASN A 79 12.46 -21.63 -12.12
CA ASN A 79 11.73 -22.75 -12.72
C ASN A 79 10.20 -22.56 -12.62
N PHE A 80 9.76 -21.37 -12.19
CA PHE A 80 8.35 -21.03 -12.02
C PHE A 80 8.03 -19.70 -12.70
N THR A 81 6.79 -19.59 -13.19
CA THR A 81 6.31 -18.38 -13.85
C THR A 81 6.22 -17.21 -12.86
N THR A 82 6.95 -16.13 -13.14
CA THR A 82 6.94 -14.87 -12.37
C THR A 82 6.07 -13.77 -12.99
N SER A 83 5.28 -14.10 -14.01
CA SER A 83 4.51 -13.16 -14.81
C SER A 83 3.04 -13.62 -14.90
N GLY A 84 2.09 -12.68 -14.90
CA GLY A 84 0.66 -13.04 -14.93
C GLY A 84 0.09 -13.38 -13.56
N LEU A 85 0.61 -12.75 -12.51
CA LEU A 85 0.15 -12.94 -11.14
C LEU A 85 -1.25 -12.33 -10.94
N CYS A 86 -1.96 -12.80 -9.91
CA CYS A 86 -3.23 -12.25 -9.47
C CYS A 86 -2.97 -11.21 -8.38
N PHE A 87 -3.33 -9.96 -8.66
CA PHE A 87 -3.22 -8.87 -7.72
C PHE A 87 -4.23 -9.05 -6.58
N ALA A 88 -3.74 -9.18 -5.34
CA ALA A 88 -4.61 -9.34 -4.18
C ALA A 88 -5.00 -8.00 -3.55
N GLY A 89 -4.04 -7.07 -3.45
CA GLY A 89 -4.29 -5.79 -2.79
C GLY A 89 -3.04 -5.02 -2.40
N LEU A 90 -3.30 -3.81 -1.93
CA LEU A 90 -2.34 -2.92 -1.28
C LEU A 90 -2.50 -3.04 0.24
N ILE A 91 -1.39 -3.02 0.96
CA ILE A 91 -1.39 -2.84 2.41
C ILE A 91 -0.48 -1.66 2.70
N SER A 92 -1.03 -0.66 3.38
CA SER A 92 -0.22 0.40 3.97
C SER A 92 0.09 0.05 5.42
N MET A 93 1.31 0.37 5.83
CA MET A 93 1.73 0.35 7.22
C MET A 93 1.96 1.78 7.66
N ILE A 94 1.14 2.19 8.61
CA ILE A 94 1.35 3.39 9.42
C ILE A 94 2.37 3.00 10.48
N ASP A 95 3.47 3.76 10.60
CA ASP A 95 4.27 3.66 11.81
C ASP A 95 3.37 4.14 12.96
N PRO A 96 3.00 3.28 13.93
CA PRO A 96 2.12 3.70 14.99
C PRO A 96 2.77 4.91 15.64
N PRO A 97 2.10 6.09 15.70
CA PRO A 97 2.68 7.23 16.38
C PRO A 97 3.07 6.75 17.77
N ARG A 98 4.36 6.89 18.09
CA ARG A 98 4.94 6.54 19.38
C ARG A 98 3.94 6.91 20.47
N ALA A 99 3.47 5.95 21.27
CA ALA A 99 2.44 6.11 22.30
C ALA A 99 2.93 6.90 23.54
N THR A 100 3.60 8.02 23.26
CA THR A 100 3.98 9.14 24.09
C THR A 100 4.05 10.24 23.04
N VAL A 101 3.00 11.01 22.76
CA VAL A 101 2.31 11.90 23.70
C VAL A 101 1.13 12.55 22.97
N PRO A 102 -0.14 12.28 23.33
CA PRO A 102 -1.20 13.28 23.19
C PRO A 102 -1.44 14.07 24.49
N ASP A 103 -0.85 13.65 25.63
CA ASP A 103 -1.07 14.31 26.92
C ASP A 103 -0.29 15.63 27.11
N ALA A 104 0.98 15.73 26.69
CA ALA A 104 1.77 16.95 26.94
C ALA A 104 1.35 18.16 26.08
N VAL A 105 0.61 17.97 24.99
CA VAL A 105 0.04 19.10 24.23
C VAL A 105 -1.20 19.65 24.92
N ILE A 106 -1.93 18.81 25.68
CA ILE A 106 -3.11 19.20 26.45
C ILE A 106 -2.68 19.75 27.82
N GLU A 107 -1.66 19.17 28.47
CA GLU A 107 -1.12 19.66 29.75
C GLU A 107 -0.40 21.02 29.62
N CYS A 108 0.31 21.28 28.51
CA CYS A 108 0.93 22.59 28.25
C CYS A 108 -0.07 23.70 27.86
N ARG A 109 -1.33 23.36 27.59
CA ARG A 109 -2.40 24.37 27.38
C ARG A 109 -3.14 24.71 28.67
N THR A 110 -3.02 23.85 29.70
CA THR A 110 -3.70 24.00 30.98
C THR A 110 -2.80 24.67 32.02
N ALA A 111 -1.48 24.51 31.91
CA ALA A 111 -0.50 25.34 32.60
C ALA A 111 -0.18 26.57 31.72
N GLY A 112 -0.80 27.72 32.00
CA GLY A 112 -0.67 28.96 31.23
C GLY A 112 0.77 29.47 31.04
N ILE A 113 1.48 28.91 30.06
CA ILE A 113 2.81 29.35 29.63
C ILE A 113 2.65 29.90 28.21
N ARG A 114 2.77 31.23 28.09
CA ARG A 114 2.83 31.96 26.82
C ARG A 114 4.00 31.43 25.98
N GLY A 115 3.72 30.60 24.97
CA GLY A 115 4.64 30.25 23.91
C GLY A 115 4.73 31.40 22.89
N CYS A 116 5.96 31.81 22.57
CA CYS A 116 6.31 32.98 21.78
C CYS A 116 5.78 32.94 20.32
N PRO A 117 5.18 34.02 19.80
CA PRO A 117 4.69 34.12 18.41
C PRO A 117 5.84 34.34 17.42
N CYS A 118 6.36 33.27 16.82
CA CYS A 118 7.35 33.38 15.73
C CYS A 118 7.04 32.52 14.49
N LEU A 119 5.83 31.97 14.35
CA LEU A 119 5.38 31.36 13.09
C LEU A 119 4.10 32.01 12.55
N CYS A 120 3.94 33.30 12.83
CA CYS A 120 2.86 34.14 12.34
C CYS A 120 3.39 35.02 11.21
N ASP A 121 3.74 34.45 10.05
CA ASP A 121 4.10 35.31 8.90
C ASP A 121 3.76 34.78 7.51
N GLN A 122 3.06 33.63 7.35
CA GLN A 122 2.73 33.18 5.99
C GLN A 122 1.35 32.61 5.73
N TRP A 123 0.45 32.58 6.73
CA TRP A 123 -0.85 31.91 6.56
C TRP A 123 -2.07 32.65 7.12
N TRP A 124 -1.96 33.94 7.45
CA TRP A 124 -3.14 34.76 7.73
C TRP A 124 -3.48 35.63 6.52
N SER A 125 -4.47 35.16 5.74
CA SER A 125 -5.41 35.92 4.90
C SER A 125 -4.86 37.14 4.14
N ALA A 126 -4.76 37.16 2.80
CA ALA A 126 -5.88 36.93 1.88
C ALA A 126 -7.24 37.43 2.42
N GLU A 127 -7.32 38.69 2.86
CA GLU A 127 -8.57 39.46 2.98
C GLU A 127 -8.23 40.97 3.03
N GLY A 128 -7.88 41.52 1.87
CA GLY A 128 -7.70 42.96 1.67
C GLY A 128 -8.76 43.48 0.71
N HIS A 129 -10.00 43.57 1.19
CA HIS A 129 -11.11 44.18 0.49
C HIS A 129 -10.93 45.71 0.50
N GLU A 130 -11.18 46.28 -0.67
CA GLU A 130 -11.25 47.69 -1.02
C GLU A 130 -12.14 48.51 -0.05
N GLN A 131 -11.55 49.51 0.60
CA GLN A 131 -12.02 50.92 0.72
C GLN A 131 -11.08 51.76 1.59
#